data_AF-A0A7V8A7Q4-F1
#
_entry.id   AF-A0A7V8A7Q4-F1
#
_cell.length_a   1.000
_cell.length_b   1.000
_cell.length_c   1.000
_cell.angle_alpha   90.00
_cell.angle_beta   90.00
_cell.angle_gamma   90.00
#
_symmetry.space_group_name_H-M   'P 1'
#
loop_
_entity.id
_entity.type
_entity.pdbx_description
1 polymer ?
#
loop_
_entity_poly.entity_id
_entity_poly.type
_entity_poly.pdbx_seq_one_letter_code
_entity_poly.pdbx_strand_id
1 'polypeptide(L)'
;VTDVASVPLLWIPPLALFLLTFVIAFGKLGDKIWEIAAPLKFLVVFILAATMAANVDDEYLGLAIHVFAFFLIVLCCHLELAHTRPEPARLTEFYLWMSVGGVLGGAFAALLAPVIFNTTIEYQIILAIALLIAPWEKMEMRWALPAAIIGVLAALWFVYREPIALSMDATFPIGAEAGKSFFWQNLRLVWDSQFAGAMLVALLAVAASFVTRSSILVATFGGLALLLPILHEDGEFIKFRDRSFFGVLEIEDSGNSFDAWRFLSNGTTLHGVMSLNPRRNREPMSYYWHETPIGLLYEEATEAKPTTLHAGVIGLGMGSTTCYAKPGQDWKVFEIN
;
A
#
# COMPACT_ATOMS: atom_id res chain seq x y z
N VAL A 1 2.83 2.02 -1.76
CA VAL A 1 4.00 2.05 -0.85
C VAL A 1 4.48 0.62 -0.74
N THR A 2 5.31 0.19 -1.68
CA THR A 2 5.68 -1.22 -1.85
C THR A 2 7.17 -1.36 -2.18
N ASP A 3 7.79 -0.33 -2.76
CA ASP A 3 9.23 -0.13 -2.81
C ASP A 3 9.68 0.85 -1.72
N VAL A 4 9.65 0.41 -0.47
CA VAL A 4 10.71 0.92 0.40
C VAL A 4 11.84 -0.07 0.26
N ALA A 5 12.98 0.41 -0.23
CA ALA A 5 14.26 -0.29 -0.08
C ALA A 5 14.30 -0.98 1.29
N SER A 6 14.99 -2.12 1.41
CA SER A 6 15.23 -2.78 2.69
C SER A 6 16.09 -1.88 3.59
N VAL A 7 15.51 -0.78 4.05
CA VAL A 7 16.03 0.18 4.99
C VAL A 7 15.61 -0.44 6.31
N PRO A 8 16.52 -1.08 7.05
CA PRO A 8 16.19 -1.84 8.25
C PRO A 8 15.60 -0.99 9.38
N LEU A 9 15.41 0.31 9.14
CA LEU A 9 15.01 1.36 10.06
C LEU A 9 13.68 2.04 9.67
N LEU A 10 13.03 1.65 8.57
CA LEU A 10 11.74 2.26 8.16
C LEU A 10 10.64 2.08 9.22
N TRP A 11 10.73 1.03 10.04
CA TRP A 11 9.78 0.80 11.13
C TRP A 11 9.99 1.76 12.33
N ILE A 12 11.11 2.49 12.40
CA ILE A 12 11.43 3.36 13.53
C ILE A 12 10.48 4.56 13.61
N PRO A 13 10.23 5.36 12.55
CA PRO A 13 9.32 6.49 12.66
C PRO A 13 7.90 6.10 13.07
N PRO A 14 7.26 5.06 12.48
CA PRO A 14 5.95 4.59 12.95
C PRO A 14 5.98 4.15 14.41
N LEU A 15 6.99 3.38 14.84
CA LEU A 15 7.08 2.97 16.25
C LEU A 15 7.29 4.15 17.20
N ALA A 16 8.17 5.09 16.85
CA ALA A 16 8.42 6.28 17.65
C ALA A 16 7.15 7.11 17.81
N LEU A 17 6.38 7.28 16.73
CA LEU A 17 5.09 7.95 16.76
C LEU A 17 4.07 7.17 17.60
N PHE A 18 4.01 5.84 17.47
CA PHE A 18 3.17 4.99 18.31
C PHE A 18 3.49 5.17 19.80
N LEU A 19 4.76 5.13 20.19
CA LEU A 19 5.16 5.37 21.58
C LEU A 19 4.86 6.81 22.03
N LEU A 20 5.06 7.79 21.15
CA LEU A 20 4.72 9.19 21.42
C LEU A 20 3.22 9.34 21.71
N THR A 21 2.35 8.62 20.98
CA THR A 21 0.91 8.67 21.27
C THR A 21 0.58 8.16 22.68
N PHE A 22 1.27 7.13 23.17
CA PHE A 22 1.13 6.65 24.55
C PHE A 22 1.54 7.72 25.56
N VAL A 23 2.70 8.36 25.34
CA VAL A 23 3.20 9.44 26.21
C VAL A 23 2.22 10.60 26.27
N ILE A 24 1.64 10.98 25.12
CA ILE A 24 0.65 12.05 25.04
C ILE A 24 -0.63 11.66 25.75
N ALA A 25 -1.18 10.48 25.44
CA ALA A 25 -2.49 10.05 25.90
C ALA A 25 -2.55 9.79 27.41
N PHE A 26 -1.51 9.15 27.96
CA PHE A 26 -1.42 8.84 29.40
C PHE A 26 -0.70 9.95 30.20
N GLY A 27 -0.22 11.00 29.52
CA GLY A 27 0.42 12.15 30.13
C GLY A 27 -0.56 13.23 30.62
N LYS A 28 0.00 14.29 31.22
CA LYS A 28 -0.79 15.42 31.76
C LYS A 28 -1.58 16.19 30.69
N LEU A 29 -1.17 16.10 29.43
CA LEU A 29 -1.83 16.76 28.31
C LEU A 29 -2.97 15.93 27.72
N GLY A 30 -3.13 14.67 28.14
CA GLY A 30 -4.11 13.73 27.59
C GLY A 30 -5.52 14.29 27.59
N ASP A 31 -6.02 14.77 28.73
CA ASP A 31 -7.38 15.29 28.86
C ASP A 31 -7.62 16.50 27.95
N LYS A 32 -6.67 17.44 27.91
CA LYS A 32 -6.76 18.63 27.05
C LYS A 32 -6.72 18.28 25.57
N ILE A 33 -5.90 17.31 25.19
CA ILE A 33 -5.77 16.87 23.79
C ILE A 33 -6.97 16.02 23.40
N TRP A 34 -7.54 15.21 24.29
CA TRP A 34 -8.74 14.41 24.04
C TRP A 34 -9.91 15.29 23.59
N GLU A 35 -10.11 16.46 24.22
CA GLU A 35 -11.14 17.43 23.80
C GLU A 35 -10.88 18.02 22.40
N ILE A 36 -9.61 18.27 22.05
CA ILE A 36 -9.22 18.90 20.78
C ILE A 36 -9.09 17.87 19.63
N ALA A 37 -8.81 16.60 19.96
CA ALA A 37 -8.57 15.53 19.00
C ALA A 37 -9.85 14.97 18.37
N ALA A 38 -11.02 15.23 18.96
CA ALA A 38 -12.31 14.78 18.44
C ALA A 38 -12.55 15.11 16.94
N PRO A 39 -12.33 16.35 16.45
CA PRO A 39 -12.45 16.67 15.03
C PRO A 39 -11.29 16.14 14.14
N LEU A 40 -10.09 15.94 14.71
CA LEU A 40 -8.94 15.38 13.98
C LEU A 40 -9.19 13.94 13.51
N LYS A 41 -10.03 13.18 14.23
CA LYS A 41 -10.45 11.80 13.87
C LYS A 41 -11.03 11.70 12.44
N PHE A 42 -11.77 12.73 12.00
CA PHE A 42 -12.36 12.77 10.65
C PHE A 42 -11.35 13.12 9.58
N LEU A 43 -10.48 14.10 9.86
CA LEU A 43 -9.48 14.57 8.90
C LEU A 43 -8.61 13.40 8.44
N VAL A 44 -8.31 12.43 9.31
CA VAL A 44 -7.54 11.25 8.93
C VAL A 44 -8.23 10.39 7.89
N VAL A 45 -9.56 10.20 8.00
CA VAL A 45 -10.33 9.44 7.00
C VAL A 45 -10.27 10.13 5.66
N PHE A 46 -10.48 11.45 5.64
CA PHE A 46 -10.41 12.24 4.42
C PHE A 46 -9.00 12.25 3.82
N ILE A 47 -7.96 12.32 4.65
CA ILE A 47 -6.57 12.29 4.23
C ILE A 47 -6.21 10.93 3.64
N LEU A 48 -6.51 9.83 4.33
CA LEU A 48 -6.23 8.47 3.85
C LEU A 48 -6.99 8.17 2.56
N ALA A 49 -8.27 8.51 2.54
CA ALA A 49 -9.11 8.39 1.38
C ALA A 49 -8.62 9.21 0.19
N ALA A 50 -8.27 10.48 0.40
CA ALA A 50 -7.69 11.34 -0.62
C ALA A 50 -6.33 10.82 -1.11
N THR A 51 -5.54 10.14 -0.27
CA THR A 51 -4.29 9.52 -0.73
C THR A 51 -4.46 8.23 -1.52
N MET A 52 -5.41 7.36 -1.12
CA MET A 52 -5.75 6.16 -1.88
C MET A 52 -6.37 6.53 -3.23
N ALA A 53 -7.20 7.57 -3.24
CA ALA A 53 -7.76 8.23 -4.40
C ALA A 53 -6.72 8.78 -5.38
N ALA A 54 -5.72 9.49 -4.83
CA ALA A 54 -4.87 10.35 -5.64
C ALA A 54 -3.75 9.61 -6.39
N ASN A 55 -3.57 8.29 -6.20
CA ASN A 55 -2.42 7.54 -6.75
C ASN A 55 -1.15 8.40 -6.67
N VAL A 56 -0.72 8.72 -5.45
CA VAL A 56 0.38 9.69 -5.24
C VAL A 56 1.66 9.08 -5.83
N ASP A 57 2.02 9.54 -7.03
CA ASP A 57 3.26 9.19 -7.75
C ASP A 57 4.53 9.52 -6.94
N ASP A 58 4.41 10.33 -5.88
CA ASP A 58 5.47 10.65 -4.93
C ASP A 58 5.40 9.72 -3.70
N GLU A 59 6.25 8.70 -3.72
CA GLU A 59 6.34 7.67 -2.68
C GLU A 59 6.59 8.24 -1.28
N TYR A 60 7.36 9.33 -1.17
CA TYR A 60 7.70 9.96 0.11
C TYR A 60 6.55 10.77 0.66
N LEU A 61 5.86 11.54 -0.18
CA LEU A 61 4.66 12.27 0.22
C LEU A 61 3.54 11.31 0.63
N GLY A 62 3.34 10.24 -0.15
CA GLY A 62 2.41 9.17 0.18
C GLY A 62 2.72 8.55 1.54
N LEU A 63 3.98 8.16 1.78
CA LEU A 63 4.44 7.62 3.06
C LEU A 63 4.22 8.60 4.21
N ALA A 64 4.62 9.87 4.06
CA ALA A 64 4.47 10.88 5.10
C ALA A 64 3.00 11.06 5.51
N ILE A 65 2.10 11.05 4.53
CA ILE A 65 0.66 11.14 4.79
C ILE A 65 0.16 9.91 5.55
N HIS A 66 0.57 8.69 5.14
CA HIS A 66 0.17 7.46 5.83
C HIS A 66 0.69 7.42 7.27
N VAL A 67 1.93 7.83 7.50
CA VAL A 67 2.54 7.89 8.83
C VAL A 67 1.85 8.93 9.72
N PHE A 68 1.50 10.09 9.16
CA PHE A 68 0.76 11.12 9.88
C PHE A 68 -0.67 10.67 10.22
N ALA A 69 -1.36 10.05 9.27
CA ALA A 69 -2.67 9.45 9.48
C ALA A 69 -2.63 8.36 10.57
N PHE A 70 -1.66 7.46 10.49
CA PHE A 70 -1.40 6.44 11.51
C PHE A 70 -1.23 7.07 12.91
N PHE A 71 -0.37 8.08 13.04
CA PHE A 71 -0.17 8.79 14.31
C PHE A 71 -1.47 9.34 14.88
N LEU A 72 -2.29 10.00 14.05
CA LEU A 72 -3.54 10.59 14.50
C LEU A 72 -4.59 9.54 14.89
N ILE A 73 -4.75 8.45 14.13
CA ILE A 73 -5.67 7.36 14.47
C ILE A 73 -5.27 6.72 15.80
N VAL A 74 -4.00 6.32 15.92
CA VAL A 74 -3.50 5.67 17.12
C VAL A 74 -3.59 6.60 18.33
N LEU A 75 -3.29 7.89 18.15
CA LEU A 75 -3.44 8.89 19.20
C LEU A 75 -4.88 8.96 19.69
N CYS A 76 -5.85 8.97 18.78
CA CYS A 76 -7.26 8.96 19.14
C CYS A 76 -7.65 7.70 19.91
N CYS A 77 -7.23 6.51 19.45
CA CYS A 77 -7.47 5.26 20.16
C CYS A 77 -6.85 5.26 21.57
N HIS A 78 -5.61 5.72 21.72
CA HIS A 78 -4.95 5.78 23.02
C HIS A 78 -5.56 6.83 23.95
N LEU A 79 -6.01 7.97 23.44
CA LEU A 79 -6.71 8.99 24.24
C LEU A 79 -8.02 8.45 24.81
N GLU A 80 -8.80 7.70 24.02
CA GLU A 80 -10.02 7.05 24.52
C GLU A 80 -9.72 5.95 25.54
N LEU A 81 -8.68 5.16 25.28
CA LEU A 81 -8.23 4.12 26.21
C LEU A 81 -7.79 4.75 27.54
N ALA A 82 -7.06 5.86 27.50
CA ALA A 82 -6.64 6.61 28.68
C ALA A 82 -7.84 7.22 29.43
N HIS A 83 -8.84 7.73 28.72
CA HIS A 83 -10.03 8.34 29.32
C HIS A 83 -11.01 7.30 29.92
N THR A 84 -11.02 6.07 29.37
CA THR A 84 -11.85 4.95 29.87
C THR A 84 -11.18 4.15 30.99
N ARG A 85 -9.99 4.58 31.45
CA ARG A 85 -9.28 3.91 32.55
C ARG A 85 -10.18 3.79 33.79
N PRO A 86 -10.27 2.61 34.40
CA PRO A 86 -11.12 2.41 35.57
C PRO A 86 -10.49 3.04 36.82
N GLU A 87 -11.24 3.05 37.92
CA GLU A 87 -10.75 3.43 39.23
C GLU A 87 -9.47 2.66 39.64
N PRO A 88 -8.62 3.22 40.52
CA PRO A 88 -7.32 2.66 40.86
C PRO A 88 -7.31 1.16 41.23
N ALA A 89 -8.39 0.66 41.82
CA ALA A 89 -8.53 -0.74 42.22
C ALA A 89 -8.49 -1.75 41.05
N ARG A 90 -8.80 -1.33 39.81
CA ARG A 90 -8.82 -2.20 38.61
C ARG A 90 -7.75 -1.84 37.57
N LEU A 91 -6.78 -1.00 37.91
CA LEU A 91 -5.75 -0.56 36.96
C LEU A 91 -4.88 -1.73 36.46
N THR A 92 -4.54 -2.67 37.33
CA THR A 92 -3.74 -3.84 36.94
C THR A 92 -4.46 -4.68 35.88
N GLU A 93 -5.76 -4.92 36.06
CA GLU A 93 -6.58 -5.65 35.10
C GLU A 93 -6.68 -4.90 33.77
N PHE A 94 -6.86 -3.58 33.82
CA PHE A 94 -6.88 -2.73 32.64
C PHE A 94 -5.59 -2.82 31.82
N TYR A 95 -4.42 -2.71 32.45
CA TYR A 95 -3.12 -2.84 31.76
C TYR A 95 -2.84 -4.27 31.28
N LEU A 96 -3.38 -5.29 31.97
CA LEU A 96 -3.33 -6.67 31.50
C LEU A 96 -4.11 -6.82 30.18
N TRP A 97 -5.36 -6.35 30.12
CA TRP A 97 -6.17 -6.41 28.91
C TRP A 97 -5.59 -5.59 27.76
N MET A 98 -5.02 -4.42 28.04
CA MET A 98 -4.28 -3.63 27.06
C MET A 98 -3.10 -4.42 26.47
N SER A 99 -2.33 -5.10 27.34
CA SER A 99 -1.18 -5.92 26.92
C SER A 99 -1.61 -7.14 26.11
N VAL A 100 -2.70 -7.80 26.52
CA VAL A 100 -3.31 -8.91 25.75
C VAL A 100 -3.75 -8.43 24.37
N GLY A 101 -4.39 -7.27 24.28
CA GLY A 101 -4.74 -6.65 22.99
C GLY A 101 -3.53 -6.41 22.10
N GLY A 102 -2.42 -5.91 22.66
CA GLY A 102 -1.16 -5.74 21.94
C GLY A 102 -0.58 -7.05 21.41
N VAL A 103 -0.58 -8.12 22.21
CA VAL A 103 -0.12 -9.46 21.80
C VAL A 103 -1.00 -10.02 20.68
N LEU A 104 -2.32 -9.92 20.81
CA LEU A 104 -3.27 -10.41 19.80
C LEU A 104 -3.14 -9.63 18.49
N GLY A 105 -3.00 -8.30 18.55
CA GLY A 105 -2.78 -7.47 17.37
C GLY A 105 -1.46 -7.82 16.66
N GLY A 106 -0.37 -7.99 17.42
CA GLY A 106 0.91 -8.41 16.88
C GLY A 106 0.87 -9.81 16.25
N ALA A 107 0.26 -10.78 16.93
CA ALA A 107 0.10 -12.14 16.43
C ALA A 107 -0.77 -12.18 15.16
N PHE A 108 -1.84 -11.38 15.12
CA PHE A 108 -2.67 -11.26 13.92
C PHE A 108 -1.85 -10.73 12.74
N ALA A 109 -1.16 -9.60 12.89
CA ALA A 109 -0.41 -8.98 11.81
C ALA A 109 0.77 -9.85 11.32
N ALA A 110 1.48 -10.51 12.23
CA ALA A 110 2.70 -11.26 11.90
C ALA A 110 2.45 -12.71 11.46
N LEU A 111 1.38 -13.36 11.92
CA LEU A 111 1.15 -14.79 11.70
C LEU A 111 -0.13 -15.08 10.95
N LEU A 112 -1.25 -14.43 11.31
CA LEU A 112 -2.55 -14.75 10.74
C LEU A 112 -2.78 -14.03 9.41
N ALA A 113 -2.48 -12.74 9.32
CA ALA A 113 -2.76 -11.94 8.14
C ALA A 113 -2.09 -12.49 6.85
N PRO A 114 -0.81 -12.90 6.86
CA PRO A 114 -0.17 -13.47 5.67
C PRO A 114 -0.75 -14.82 5.23
N VAL A 115 -1.41 -15.56 6.13
CA VAL A 115 -2.00 -16.88 5.85
C VAL A 115 -3.46 -16.77 5.42
N ILE A 116 -4.17 -15.75 5.92
CA ILE A 116 -5.59 -15.52 5.63
C ILE A 116 -5.77 -14.70 4.34
N PHE A 117 -4.86 -13.78 4.04
CA PHE A 117 -5.00 -12.85 2.93
C PHE A 117 -3.86 -12.97 1.92
N ASN A 118 -4.22 -13.06 0.63
CA ASN A 118 -3.25 -13.03 -0.48
C ASN A 118 -2.89 -11.60 -0.92
N THR A 119 -3.52 -10.60 -0.34
CA THR A 119 -3.25 -9.16 -0.53
C THR A 119 -2.93 -8.51 0.81
N THR A 120 -2.64 -7.21 0.80
CA THR A 120 -2.45 -6.38 2.01
C THR A 120 -3.75 -5.77 2.56
N ILE A 121 -4.89 -6.36 2.22
CA ILE A 121 -6.25 -5.89 2.57
C ILE A 121 -6.46 -5.67 4.08
N GLU A 122 -5.70 -6.35 4.93
CA GLU A 122 -5.79 -6.18 6.38
C GLU A 122 -5.51 -4.74 6.81
N TYR A 123 -4.70 -3.99 6.06
CA TYR A 123 -4.46 -2.57 6.33
C TYR A 123 -5.77 -1.78 6.23
N GLN A 124 -6.52 -1.93 5.13
CA GLN A 124 -7.80 -1.25 4.90
C GLN A 124 -8.86 -1.74 5.89
N ILE A 125 -8.89 -3.04 6.22
CA ILE A 125 -9.83 -3.60 7.20
C ILE A 125 -9.55 -3.02 8.60
N ILE A 126 -8.29 -2.98 9.05
CA ILE A 126 -7.93 -2.42 10.36
C ILE A 126 -8.28 -0.94 10.42
N LEU A 127 -8.07 -0.18 9.33
CA LEU A 127 -8.52 1.21 9.25
C LEU A 127 -10.04 1.32 9.40
N ALA A 128 -10.82 0.52 8.67
CA ALA A 128 -12.28 0.52 8.79
C ALA A 128 -12.75 0.14 10.21
N ILE A 129 -12.09 -0.82 10.86
CA ILE A 129 -12.36 -1.19 12.26
C ILE A 129 -12.02 -0.03 13.21
N ALA A 130 -10.90 0.66 13.00
CA ALA A 130 -10.54 1.83 13.79
C ALA A 130 -11.60 2.93 13.68
N LEU A 131 -12.24 3.07 12.50
CA LEU A 131 -13.38 3.98 12.32
C LEU A 131 -14.63 3.50 13.05
N LEU A 132 -14.89 2.21 13.11
CA LEU A 132 -16.04 1.69 13.87
C LEU A 132 -15.90 1.91 15.38
N ILE A 133 -14.69 1.75 15.91
CA ILE A 133 -14.42 1.82 17.36
C ILE A 133 -14.25 3.27 17.84
N ALA A 134 -13.90 4.20 16.95
CA ALA A 134 -13.77 5.60 17.31
C ALA A 134 -15.11 6.14 17.88
N PRO A 135 -15.11 6.80 19.07
CA PRO A 135 -16.33 7.35 19.63
C PRO A 135 -16.62 8.71 19.00
N TRP A 136 -17.57 8.73 18.06
CA TRP A 136 -17.95 9.90 17.27
C TRP A 136 -19.05 10.77 17.91
N GLU A 137 -19.57 10.38 19.07
CA GLU A 137 -20.83 10.89 19.64
C GLU A 137 -20.79 12.34 20.17
N LYS A 138 -19.64 13.04 20.10
CA LYS A 138 -19.46 14.37 20.70
C LYS A 138 -19.02 15.45 19.71
N MET A 139 -19.44 15.38 18.45
CA MET A 139 -19.07 16.41 17.48
C MET A 139 -20.11 17.53 17.40
N GLU A 140 -19.70 18.73 17.74
CA GLU A 140 -20.48 19.93 17.45
C GLU A 140 -20.36 20.29 15.97
N MET A 141 -21.49 20.61 15.33
CA MET A 141 -21.60 20.96 13.90
C MET A 141 -20.55 21.98 13.42
N ARG A 142 -20.07 22.85 14.31
CA ARG A 142 -19.08 23.90 14.03
C ARG A 142 -17.76 23.37 13.45
N TRP A 143 -17.39 22.12 13.73
CA TRP A 143 -16.16 21.50 13.24
C TRP A 143 -16.35 20.57 12.04
N ALA A 144 -17.58 20.16 11.75
CA ALA A 144 -17.90 19.28 10.61
C ALA A 144 -17.64 19.97 9.26
N LEU A 145 -18.10 21.22 9.14
CA LEU A 145 -18.07 21.96 7.90
C LEU A 145 -16.62 22.34 7.47
N PRO A 146 -15.75 22.87 8.35
CA PRO A 146 -14.35 23.11 7.99
C PRO A 146 -13.60 21.83 7.59
N ALA A 147 -13.82 20.71 8.29
CA ALA A 147 -13.18 19.44 7.97
C ALA A 147 -13.62 18.91 6.60
N ALA A 148 -14.92 18.98 6.29
CA ALA A 148 -15.46 18.61 4.99
C ALA A 148 -14.92 19.52 3.88
N ILE A 149 -14.83 20.84 4.11
CA ILE A 149 -14.25 21.79 3.16
C ILE A 149 -12.77 21.47 2.91
N ILE A 150 -11.98 21.23 3.96
CA ILE A 150 -10.57 20.84 3.82
C ILE A 150 -10.44 19.53 3.04
N GLY A 151 -11.27 18.53 3.33
CA GLY A 151 -11.28 17.26 2.61
C GLY A 151 -11.61 17.44 1.12
N VAL A 152 -12.62 18.25 0.80
CA VAL A 152 -13.00 18.57 -0.59
C VAL A 152 -11.91 19.38 -1.29
N LEU A 153 -11.32 20.39 -0.65
CA LEU A 153 -10.24 21.19 -1.23
C LEU A 153 -8.98 20.36 -1.48
N ALA A 154 -8.62 19.47 -0.55
CA ALA A 154 -7.51 18.53 -0.73
C ALA A 154 -7.78 17.62 -1.94
N ALA A 155 -8.98 17.07 -2.04
CA ALA A 155 -9.37 16.23 -3.17
C ALA A 155 -9.34 16.97 -4.50
N LEU A 156 -9.91 18.18 -4.56
CA LEU A 156 -9.87 19.02 -5.76
C LEU A 156 -8.42 19.36 -6.13
N TRP A 157 -7.57 19.72 -5.18
CA TRP A 157 -6.15 19.96 -5.42
C TRP A 157 -5.47 18.73 -6.03
N PHE A 158 -5.73 17.53 -5.49
CA PHE A 158 -5.16 16.28 -6.03
C PHE A 158 -5.68 15.94 -7.42
N VAL A 159 -6.99 16.08 -7.68
CA VAL A 159 -7.60 15.82 -8.99
C VAL A 159 -7.04 16.77 -10.06
N TYR A 160 -6.85 18.05 -9.74
CA TYR A 160 -6.40 19.05 -10.71
C TYR A 160 -4.88 19.24 -10.78
N ARG A 161 -4.10 18.70 -9.83
CA ARG A 161 -2.64 18.83 -9.79
C ARG A 161 -1.95 18.35 -11.08
N GLU A 162 -2.25 17.14 -11.55
CA GLU A 162 -1.53 16.53 -12.68
C GLU A 162 -1.86 17.20 -14.02
N PRO A 163 -3.14 17.49 -14.37
CA PRO A 163 -3.47 18.28 -15.55
C PRO A 163 -2.85 19.67 -15.52
N ILE A 164 -2.82 20.32 -14.35
CA ILE A 164 -2.20 21.63 -14.19
C ILE A 164 -0.68 21.53 -14.40
N ALA A 165 0.00 20.58 -13.77
CA ALA A 165 1.44 20.37 -13.93
C ALA A 165 1.81 20.09 -15.40
N LEU A 166 1.06 19.23 -16.08
CA LEU A 166 1.25 18.95 -17.52
C LEU A 166 0.97 20.18 -18.39
N SER A 167 -0.07 20.96 -18.07
CA SER A 167 -0.38 22.20 -18.80
C SER A 167 0.69 23.29 -18.56
N MET A 168 1.27 23.33 -17.36
CA MET A 168 2.33 24.27 -16.99
C MET A 168 3.65 23.90 -17.64
N ASP A 169 4.01 22.61 -17.70
CA ASP A 169 5.19 22.12 -18.43
C ASP A 169 5.07 22.36 -19.94
N ALA A 170 3.88 22.17 -20.51
CA ALA A 170 3.59 22.49 -21.91
C ALA A 170 3.63 24.00 -22.23
N THR A 171 3.35 24.86 -21.25
CA THR A 171 3.29 26.33 -21.43
C THR A 171 4.62 27.02 -21.06
N PHE A 172 5.34 26.45 -20.10
CA PHE A 172 6.64 26.92 -19.61
C PHE A 172 7.57 25.71 -19.50
N PRO A 173 8.34 25.40 -20.56
CA PRO A 173 9.25 24.25 -20.54
C PRO A 173 10.42 24.53 -19.60
N ILE A 174 10.21 24.28 -18.31
CA ILE A 174 11.27 24.23 -17.30
C ILE A 174 11.82 22.82 -17.41
N GLY A 175 12.87 22.67 -18.24
CA GLY A 175 13.41 21.38 -18.65
C GLY A 175 13.54 20.37 -17.52
N ALA A 176 12.74 19.31 -17.62
CA ALA A 176 13.00 18.03 -16.98
C ALA A 176 12.82 16.93 -18.04
N GLU A 177 13.82 16.79 -18.90
CA GLU A 177 14.18 15.46 -19.40
C GLU A 177 14.57 14.62 -18.18
N ALA A 178 13.59 13.95 -17.56
CA ALA A 178 13.84 12.95 -16.53
C ALA A 178 12.79 11.84 -16.67
N GLY A 179 13.23 10.79 -17.37
CA GLY A 179 12.57 9.53 -17.67
C GLY A 179 11.32 9.16 -16.88
N LYS A 180 10.21 9.01 -17.59
CA LYS A 180 9.20 8.00 -17.28
C LYS A 180 8.98 7.18 -18.54
N SER A 181 9.46 5.93 -18.53
CA SER A 181 9.39 5.04 -19.69
C SER A 181 7.93 4.78 -20.10
N PHE A 182 7.75 4.50 -21.39
CA PHE A 182 6.49 4.17 -22.06
C PHE A 182 5.66 3.08 -21.35
N PHE A 183 6.29 2.26 -20.50
CA PHE A 183 5.66 1.20 -19.70
C PHE A 183 4.66 1.76 -18.67
N TRP A 184 4.98 2.86 -18.00
CA TRP A 184 4.11 3.46 -16.99
C TRP A 184 3.06 4.42 -17.56
N GLN A 185 3.25 4.91 -18.80
CA GLN A 185 2.29 5.82 -19.43
C GLN A 185 1.02 5.13 -19.94
N ASN A 186 1.10 3.85 -20.33
CA ASN A 186 -0.05 3.12 -20.88
C ASN A 186 -0.87 2.33 -19.86
N LEU A 187 -0.43 2.27 -18.59
CA LEU A 187 -1.22 1.74 -17.47
C LEU A 187 -2.17 2.79 -16.85
N ARG A 188 -2.41 3.92 -17.56
CA ARG A 188 -3.33 5.00 -17.15
C ARG A 188 -4.68 4.99 -17.88
N LEU A 189 -4.92 4.04 -18.78
CA LEU A 189 -6.14 4.00 -19.60
C LEU A 189 -7.20 3.01 -19.11
N VAL A 190 -6.91 2.24 -18.07
CA VAL A 190 -7.90 1.39 -17.42
C VAL A 190 -7.95 1.83 -15.95
N TRP A 191 -9.13 2.31 -15.53
CA TRP A 191 -9.49 2.66 -14.14
C TRP A 191 -8.97 4.02 -13.64
N ASP A 192 -9.76 5.07 -13.88
CA ASP A 192 -9.48 6.43 -13.43
C ASP A 192 -9.52 6.53 -11.90
N SER A 193 -8.36 6.34 -11.24
CA SER A 193 -8.20 6.45 -9.78
C SER A 193 -8.71 7.80 -9.25
N GLN A 194 -8.68 8.83 -10.10
CA GLN A 194 -9.23 10.16 -9.81
C GLN A 194 -10.76 10.12 -9.65
N PHE A 195 -11.47 9.28 -10.40
CA PHE A 195 -12.92 9.08 -10.29
C PHE A 195 -13.30 8.30 -9.04
N ALA A 196 -12.62 7.17 -8.78
CA ALA A 196 -12.80 6.41 -7.53
C ALA A 196 -12.51 7.30 -6.31
N GLY A 197 -11.52 8.17 -6.44
CA GLY A 197 -11.13 9.13 -5.44
C GLY A 197 -12.12 10.26 -5.20
N ALA A 198 -12.65 10.86 -6.26
CA ALA A 198 -13.71 11.85 -6.17
C ALA A 198 -15.00 11.26 -5.57
N MET A 199 -15.34 10.02 -5.93
CA MET A 199 -16.49 9.30 -5.37
C MET A 199 -16.31 9.03 -3.87
N LEU A 200 -15.12 8.59 -3.48
CA LEU A 200 -14.72 8.34 -2.09
C LEU A 200 -14.78 9.62 -1.25
N VAL A 201 -14.27 10.74 -1.76
CA VAL A 201 -14.36 12.05 -1.09
C VAL A 201 -15.81 12.54 -0.98
N ALA A 202 -16.61 12.36 -2.03
CA ALA A 202 -18.03 12.72 -2.02
C ALA A 202 -18.81 11.89 -0.99
N LEU A 203 -18.56 10.57 -0.92
CA LEU A 203 -19.16 9.68 0.08
C LEU A 203 -18.75 10.05 1.51
N LEU A 204 -17.50 10.44 1.72
CA LEU A 204 -17.02 10.90 3.02
C LEU A 204 -17.56 12.29 3.40
N ALA A 205 -17.73 13.20 2.44
CA ALA A 205 -18.38 14.49 2.68
C ALA A 205 -19.86 14.31 3.06
N VAL A 206 -20.54 13.34 2.42
CA VAL A 206 -21.89 12.91 2.81
C VAL A 206 -21.86 12.28 4.22
N ALA A 207 -20.92 11.39 4.51
CA ALA A 207 -20.76 10.82 5.85
C ALA A 207 -20.54 11.90 6.94
N ALA A 208 -19.72 12.92 6.65
CA ALA A 208 -19.50 14.08 7.51
C ALA A 208 -20.79 14.88 7.79
N SER A 209 -21.70 14.94 6.81
CA SER A 209 -23.01 15.59 6.97
C SER A 209 -23.95 14.82 7.91
N PHE A 210 -23.73 13.52 8.10
CA PHE A 210 -24.51 12.65 8.99
C PHE A 210 -23.89 12.46 10.40
N VAL A 211 -22.71 13.03 10.66
CA VAL A 211 -21.96 12.83 11.93
C VAL A 211 -22.74 13.25 13.15
N THR A 212 -23.54 14.31 13.04
CA THR A 212 -24.38 14.79 14.14
C THR A 212 -25.52 13.83 14.49
N ARG A 213 -25.73 12.77 13.70
CA ARG A 213 -26.80 11.79 13.88
C ARG A 213 -26.34 10.38 14.24
N SER A 214 -25.19 9.89 13.75
CA SER A 214 -24.73 8.53 14.07
C SER A 214 -23.26 8.26 13.71
N SER A 215 -22.49 7.81 14.69
CA SER A 215 -21.14 7.21 14.58
C SER A 215 -21.07 6.05 13.58
N ILE A 216 -22.11 5.23 13.56
CA ILE A 216 -22.18 4.01 12.75
C ILE A 216 -22.25 4.36 11.26
N LEU A 217 -22.99 5.41 10.89
CA LEU A 217 -23.09 5.83 9.49
C LEU A 217 -21.73 6.29 8.94
N VAL A 218 -20.97 7.04 9.75
CA VAL A 218 -19.62 7.48 9.39
C VAL A 218 -18.71 6.31 9.12
N ALA A 219 -18.66 5.37 10.07
CA ALA A 219 -17.83 4.19 9.96
C ALA A 219 -18.26 3.29 8.79
N THR A 220 -19.55 3.21 8.51
CA THR A 220 -20.09 2.43 7.39
C THR A 220 -19.72 3.04 6.05
N PHE A 221 -19.99 4.33 5.83
CA PHE A 221 -19.67 4.99 4.56
C PHE A 221 -18.16 5.14 4.37
N GLY A 222 -17.41 5.49 5.42
CA GLY A 222 -15.95 5.55 5.37
C GLY A 222 -15.30 4.18 5.17
N GLY A 223 -15.79 3.15 5.86
CA GLY A 223 -15.34 1.77 5.66
C GLY A 223 -15.64 1.26 4.26
N LEU A 224 -16.86 1.44 3.75
CA LEU A 224 -17.21 1.10 2.37
C LEU A 224 -16.29 1.81 1.37
N ALA A 225 -16.00 3.08 1.61
CA ALA A 225 -15.21 3.86 0.70
C ALA A 225 -13.72 3.47 0.74
N LEU A 226 -13.19 3.04 1.89
CA LEU A 226 -11.86 2.40 1.99
C LEU A 226 -11.80 1.02 1.31
N LEU A 227 -12.92 0.29 1.27
CA LEU A 227 -13.01 -1.05 0.70
C LEU A 227 -13.37 -1.07 -0.80
N LEU A 228 -13.92 0.02 -1.34
CA LEU A 228 -14.34 0.13 -2.74
C LEU A 228 -13.20 -0.09 -3.77
N PRO A 229 -11.97 0.42 -3.57
CA PRO A 229 -10.85 0.15 -4.48
C PRO A 229 -10.52 -1.34 -4.59
N ILE A 230 -10.71 -2.09 -3.51
CA ILE A 230 -10.38 -3.52 -3.44
C ILE A 230 -11.31 -4.37 -4.31
N LEU A 231 -12.57 -3.96 -4.50
CA LEU A 231 -13.48 -4.64 -5.42
C LEU A 231 -13.02 -4.59 -6.88
N HIS A 232 -12.04 -3.75 -7.19
CA HIS A 232 -11.44 -3.60 -8.51
C HIS A 232 -9.97 -4.06 -8.56
N GLU A 233 -9.40 -4.56 -7.45
CA GLU A 233 -7.99 -5.00 -7.39
C GLU A 233 -7.72 -6.27 -8.21
N ASP A 234 -8.74 -7.09 -8.47
CA ASP A 234 -8.63 -8.28 -9.30
C ASP A 234 -8.99 -7.95 -10.75
N GLY A 235 -8.08 -7.27 -11.44
CA GLY A 235 -8.20 -7.03 -12.88
C GLY A 235 -8.24 -8.34 -13.67
N GLU A 236 -8.90 -8.34 -14.84
CA GLU A 236 -9.00 -9.50 -15.76
C GLU A 236 -7.63 -10.13 -16.12
N PHE A 237 -6.59 -9.33 -15.97
CA PHE A 237 -5.22 -9.64 -16.33
C PHE A 237 -4.42 -10.33 -15.23
N ILE A 238 -4.89 -10.31 -13.98
CA ILE A 238 -4.23 -10.98 -12.85
C ILE A 238 -4.54 -12.48 -12.91
N LYS A 239 -3.50 -13.31 -13.04
CA LYS A 239 -3.62 -14.77 -13.21
C LYS A 239 -3.35 -15.54 -11.93
N PHE A 240 -2.50 -15.01 -11.07
CA PHE A 240 -2.17 -15.63 -9.80
C PHE A 240 -1.71 -14.57 -8.81
N ARG A 241 -2.12 -14.71 -7.55
CA ARG A 241 -1.64 -13.88 -6.45
C ARG A 241 -1.52 -14.74 -5.20
N ASP A 242 -0.36 -14.67 -4.57
CA ASP A 242 -0.06 -15.34 -3.32
C ASP A 242 0.73 -14.42 -2.40
N ARG A 243 0.73 -14.69 -1.10
CA ARG A 243 1.42 -13.86 -0.12
C ARG A 243 2.30 -14.71 0.78
N SER A 244 3.55 -14.29 0.90
CA SER A 244 4.50 -14.86 1.86
C SER A 244 4.95 -13.79 2.87
N PHE A 245 5.85 -14.17 3.78
CA PHE A 245 6.49 -13.22 4.70
C PHE A 245 7.24 -12.09 3.97
N PHE A 246 7.70 -12.35 2.75
CA PHE A 246 8.50 -11.39 1.97
C PHE A 246 7.66 -10.39 1.18
N GLY A 247 6.36 -10.64 1.01
CA GLY A 247 5.48 -9.76 0.25
C GLY A 247 4.41 -10.51 -0.53
N VAL A 248 3.72 -9.79 -1.40
CA VAL A 248 2.70 -10.33 -2.30
C VAL A 248 3.37 -10.66 -3.63
N LEU A 249 3.36 -11.94 -4.00
CA LEU A 249 3.78 -12.43 -5.30
C LEU A 249 2.59 -12.39 -6.26
N GLU A 250 2.75 -11.73 -7.40
CA GLU A 250 1.67 -11.56 -8.37
C GLU A 250 2.13 -11.92 -9.79
N ILE A 251 1.24 -12.57 -10.53
CA ILE A 251 1.39 -12.86 -11.95
C ILE A 251 0.29 -12.12 -12.71
N GLU A 252 0.69 -11.25 -13.62
CA GLU A 252 -0.20 -10.45 -14.47
C GLU A 252 0.17 -10.62 -15.94
N ASP A 253 -0.81 -10.70 -16.83
CA ASP A 253 -0.62 -10.70 -18.27
C ASP A 253 -0.93 -9.30 -18.86
N SER A 254 -0.10 -8.72 -19.74
CA SER A 254 -0.36 -7.40 -20.35
C SER A 254 -1.62 -7.32 -21.23
N GLY A 255 -2.31 -8.44 -21.43
CA GLY A 255 -3.45 -8.57 -22.32
C GLY A 255 -3.78 -10.03 -22.63
N ASN A 256 -4.84 -10.25 -23.39
CA ASN A 256 -5.26 -11.58 -23.85
C ASN A 256 -4.78 -11.91 -25.28
N SER A 257 -3.82 -11.14 -25.83
CA SER A 257 -3.33 -11.33 -27.19
C SER A 257 -2.27 -12.44 -27.27
N PHE A 258 -2.06 -12.97 -28.48
CA PHE A 258 -1.03 -14.00 -28.73
C PHE A 258 0.40 -13.54 -28.40
N ASP A 259 0.66 -12.24 -28.58
CA ASP A 259 1.96 -11.61 -28.30
C ASP A 259 1.98 -10.86 -26.95
N ALA A 260 1.04 -11.19 -26.05
CA ALA A 260 1.04 -10.63 -24.70
C ALA A 260 2.23 -11.15 -23.88
N TRP A 261 2.53 -10.41 -22.81
CA TRP A 261 3.62 -10.67 -21.89
C TRP A 261 3.06 -11.03 -20.53
N ARG A 262 3.72 -11.94 -19.84
CA ARG A 262 3.47 -12.25 -18.43
C ARG A 262 4.52 -11.60 -17.57
N PHE A 263 4.11 -10.98 -16.48
CA PHE A 263 4.93 -10.32 -15.48
C PHE A 263 4.83 -11.08 -14.17
N LEU A 264 5.95 -11.23 -13.47
CA LEU A 264 6.01 -11.75 -12.10
C LEU A 264 6.53 -10.60 -11.26
N SER A 265 5.73 -10.14 -10.31
CA SER A 265 6.10 -9.08 -9.38
C SER A 265 6.04 -9.58 -7.95
N ASN A 266 6.86 -8.97 -7.09
CA ASN A 266 6.73 -9.05 -5.65
C ASN A 266 6.62 -7.62 -5.12
N GLY A 267 5.44 -7.23 -4.65
CA GLY A 267 5.12 -5.83 -4.43
C GLY A 267 5.27 -5.03 -5.72
N THR A 268 6.15 -4.03 -5.74
CA THR A 268 6.45 -3.21 -6.95
C THR A 268 7.70 -3.65 -7.69
N THR A 269 8.47 -4.59 -7.13
CA THR A 269 9.66 -5.12 -7.79
C THR A 269 9.25 -6.13 -8.86
N LEU A 270 9.72 -5.91 -10.10
CA LEU A 270 9.56 -6.85 -11.20
C LEU A 270 10.60 -7.98 -11.11
N HIS A 271 10.15 -9.22 -10.91
CA HIS A 271 11.00 -10.41 -10.81
C HIS A 271 11.21 -11.15 -12.14
N GLY A 272 10.46 -10.81 -13.17
CA GLY A 272 10.67 -11.36 -14.50
C GLY A 272 9.54 -11.08 -15.46
N VAL A 273 9.84 -11.27 -16.75
CA VAL A 273 8.88 -11.15 -17.84
C VAL A 273 9.01 -12.39 -18.71
N MET A 274 7.92 -12.86 -19.31
CA MET A 274 7.91 -13.99 -20.24
C MET A 274 6.96 -13.68 -21.38
N SER A 275 7.34 -14.07 -22.60
CA SER A 275 6.42 -14.03 -23.73
C SER A 275 5.36 -15.11 -23.60
N LEU A 276 4.09 -14.77 -23.79
CA LEU A 276 3.02 -15.77 -23.93
C LEU A 276 2.99 -16.39 -25.34
N ASN A 277 3.73 -15.82 -26.30
CA ASN A 277 3.91 -16.39 -27.62
C ASN A 277 4.71 -17.71 -27.49
N PRO A 278 4.14 -18.88 -27.86
CA PRO A 278 4.82 -20.18 -27.70
C PRO A 278 6.14 -20.30 -28.47
N ARG A 279 6.40 -19.43 -29.45
CA ARG A 279 7.67 -19.40 -30.19
C ARG A 279 8.78 -18.65 -29.45
N ARG A 280 8.40 -17.78 -28.50
CA ARG A 280 9.29 -16.87 -27.78
C ARG A 280 9.28 -17.09 -26.27
N ASN A 281 8.48 -18.03 -25.78
CA ASN A 281 8.30 -18.30 -24.35
C ASN A 281 9.52 -18.93 -23.66
N ARG A 282 10.56 -19.27 -24.44
CA ARG A 282 11.88 -19.74 -23.96
C ARG A 282 12.98 -18.73 -24.27
N GLU A 283 12.64 -17.52 -24.69
CA GLU A 283 13.61 -16.43 -24.77
C GLU A 283 13.85 -15.89 -23.35
N PRO A 284 15.10 -15.76 -22.89
CA PRO A 284 15.41 -15.06 -21.65
C PRO A 284 15.05 -13.59 -21.81
N MET A 285 14.27 -13.05 -20.88
CA MET A 285 13.72 -11.68 -20.95
C MET A 285 14.13 -10.84 -19.73
N SER A 286 13.73 -9.56 -19.73
CA SER A 286 14.01 -8.59 -18.66
C SER A 286 15.53 -8.41 -18.46
N TYR A 287 16.00 -8.37 -17.21
CA TYR A 287 17.40 -8.20 -16.85
C TYR A 287 18.35 -9.23 -17.46
N TYR A 288 17.83 -10.39 -17.89
CA TYR A 288 18.62 -11.48 -18.46
C TYR A 288 18.55 -11.55 -19.99
N TRP A 289 18.05 -10.50 -20.66
CA TRP A 289 18.02 -10.44 -22.12
C TRP A 289 19.43 -10.59 -22.72
N HIS A 290 19.53 -11.24 -23.88
CA HIS A 290 20.80 -11.63 -24.53
C HIS A 290 21.79 -10.47 -24.71
N GLU A 291 21.30 -9.25 -24.98
CA GLU A 291 22.14 -8.07 -25.20
C GLU A 291 22.60 -7.38 -23.91
N THR A 292 22.18 -7.87 -22.75
CA THR A 292 22.64 -7.35 -21.46
C THR A 292 23.99 -7.96 -21.09
N PRO A 293 24.84 -7.26 -20.29
CA PRO A 293 26.12 -7.82 -19.85
C PRO A 293 26.00 -9.18 -19.15
N ILE A 294 24.91 -9.40 -18.39
CA ILE A 294 24.67 -10.68 -17.73
C ILE A 294 24.18 -11.75 -18.70
N GLY A 295 23.35 -11.39 -19.69
CA GLY A 295 22.93 -12.30 -20.78
C GLY A 295 24.13 -12.80 -21.57
N LEU A 296 25.02 -11.90 -22.00
CA LEU A 296 26.27 -12.24 -22.69
C LEU A 296 27.15 -13.21 -21.88
N LEU A 297 27.23 -13.02 -20.56
CA LEU A 297 27.98 -13.92 -19.68
C LEU A 297 27.37 -15.34 -19.66
N TYR A 298 26.04 -15.44 -19.61
CA TYR A 298 25.35 -16.73 -19.65
C TYR A 298 25.55 -17.44 -21.00
N GLU A 299 25.48 -16.71 -22.12
CA GLU A 299 25.75 -17.26 -23.45
C GLU A 299 27.19 -17.78 -23.54
N GLU A 300 28.17 -16.95 -23.21
CA GLU A 300 29.59 -17.33 -23.27
C GLU A 300 29.87 -18.55 -22.39
N ALA A 301 29.34 -18.59 -21.17
CA ALA A 301 29.54 -19.72 -20.25
C ALA A 301 28.91 -21.02 -20.77
N THR A 302 27.71 -20.94 -21.37
CA THR A 302 26.98 -22.10 -21.88
C THR A 302 27.50 -22.58 -23.23
N GLU A 303 28.08 -21.70 -24.06
CA GLU A 303 28.81 -22.07 -25.27
C GLU A 303 30.18 -22.68 -24.94
N ALA A 304 30.92 -22.15 -23.97
CA ALA A 304 32.22 -22.68 -23.57
C ALA A 304 32.14 -24.09 -22.97
N LYS A 305 31.01 -24.44 -22.34
CA LYS A 305 30.75 -25.75 -21.72
C LYS A 305 29.40 -26.32 -22.17
N PRO A 306 29.28 -26.79 -23.42
CA PRO A 306 27.99 -27.11 -24.01
C PRO A 306 27.26 -28.27 -23.32
N THR A 307 27.99 -29.21 -22.70
CA THR A 307 27.41 -30.40 -22.06
C THR A 307 27.93 -30.68 -20.65
N THR A 308 28.87 -29.90 -20.13
CA THR A 308 29.55 -30.18 -18.85
C THR A 308 29.49 -29.01 -17.87
N LEU A 309 28.65 -28.02 -18.15
CA LEU A 309 28.45 -26.90 -17.23
C LEU A 309 27.69 -27.38 -15.99
N HIS A 310 28.24 -27.11 -14.81
CA HIS A 310 27.53 -27.19 -13.53
C HIS A 310 27.27 -25.76 -13.06
N ALA A 311 26.03 -25.31 -13.10
CA ALA A 311 25.62 -23.96 -12.75
C ALA A 311 24.80 -23.95 -11.45
N GLY A 312 25.15 -23.06 -10.52
CA GLY A 312 24.34 -22.72 -9.37
C GLY A 312 23.72 -21.34 -9.57
N VAL A 313 22.39 -21.25 -9.55
CA VAL A 313 21.64 -20.01 -9.72
C VAL A 313 20.95 -19.67 -8.40
N ILE A 314 21.13 -18.44 -7.91
CA ILE A 314 20.45 -17.93 -6.72
C ILE A 314 19.34 -17.01 -7.20
N GLY A 315 18.10 -17.35 -6.88
CA GLY A 315 16.88 -16.73 -7.41
C GLY A 315 16.48 -17.31 -8.76
N LEU A 316 15.27 -17.87 -8.83
CA LEU A 316 14.64 -18.32 -10.07
C LEU A 316 13.94 -17.15 -10.76
N GLY A 317 13.22 -16.33 -10.00
CA GLY A 317 12.28 -15.35 -10.55
C GLY A 317 11.28 -16.03 -11.49
N MET A 318 11.15 -15.52 -12.72
CA MET A 318 10.33 -16.17 -13.75
C MET A 318 11.07 -17.28 -14.54
N GLY A 319 12.31 -17.60 -14.16
CA GLY A 319 13.10 -18.66 -14.79
C GLY A 319 13.86 -18.24 -16.04
N SER A 320 13.99 -16.94 -16.33
CA SER A 320 14.72 -16.43 -17.51
C SER A 320 16.15 -16.98 -17.62
N THR A 321 16.85 -17.18 -16.51
CA THR A 321 18.22 -17.73 -16.50
C THR A 321 18.25 -19.18 -16.98
N THR A 322 17.20 -19.97 -16.73
CA THR A 322 17.11 -21.36 -17.15
C THR A 322 16.90 -21.50 -18.67
N CYS A 323 16.50 -20.44 -19.37
CA CYS A 323 16.38 -20.41 -20.83
C CYS A 323 17.74 -20.59 -21.53
N TYR A 324 18.86 -20.28 -20.85
CA TYR A 324 20.21 -20.51 -21.36
C TYR A 324 20.67 -21.97 -21.21
N ALA A 325 19.97 -22.80 -20.43
CA ALA A 325 20.40 -24.16 -20.17
C ALA A 325 20.34 -25.04 -21.42
N LYS A 326 21.43 -25.78 -21.68
CA LYS A 326 21.55 -26.72 -22.81
C LYS A 326 21.45 -28.17 -22.33
N PRO A 327 21.00 -29.10 -23.20
CA PRO A 327 20.96 -30.52 -22.88
C PRO A 327 22.32 -31.06 -22.40
N GLY A 328 22.32 -31.80 -21.29
CA GLY A 328 23.52 -32.39 -20.69
C GLY A 328 24.18 -31.54 -19.60
N GLN A 329 23.85 -30.24 -19.51
CA GLN A 329 24.31 -29.39 -18.40
C GLN A 329 23.51 -29.67 -17.11
N ASP A 330 24.13 -29.42 -15.96
CA ASP A 330 23.53 -29.55 -14.62
C ASP A 330 23.31 -28.16 -14.02
N TRP A 331 22.03 -27.81 -13.81
CA TRP A 331 21.62 -26.51 -13.29
C TRP A 331 20.88 -26.71 -11.96
N LYS A 332 21.39 -26.08 -10.91
CA LYS A 332 20.78 -26.07 -9.58
C LYS A 332 20.30 -24.68 -9.24
N VAL A 333 19.02 -24.56 -8.93
CA VAL A 333 18.39 -23.29 -8.57
C VAL A 333 18.10 -23.27 -7.07
N PHE A 334 18.48 -22.18 -6.43
CA PHE A 334 18.19 -21.88 -5.03
C PHE A 334 17.21 -20.71 -5.00
N GLU A 335 15.94 -20.99 -4.75
CA GLU A 335 14.85 -20.00 -4.64
C GLU A 335 14.31 -20.00 -3.21
N ILE A 336 13.96 -18.82 -2.69
CA ILE A 336 13.52 -18.62 -1.31
C ILE A 336 12.00 -18.64 -1.17
N ASN A 337 11.26 -18.41 -2.24
CA ASN A 337 9.80 -18.46 -2.28
C ASN A 337 9.25 -19.82 -2.73
#